data_AF-A0A973BYG2-F1
#
_entry.id   AF-A0A973BYG2-F1
#
_cell.length_a   1.000
_cell.length_b   1.000
_cell.length_c   1.000
_cell.angle_alpha   90.00
_cell.angle_beta   90.00
_cell.angle_gamma   90.00
#
_symmetry.space_group_name_H-M   'P 1'
#
loop_
_entity.id
_entity.type
_entity.pdbx_description
1 polymer ?
#
loop_
_entity_poly.entity_id
_entity_poly.type
_entity_poly.pdbx_seq_one_letter_code
_entity_poly.pdbx_strand_id
1 'polypeptide(L)'
;MKKYILTALAALTAMTGCVSMSDDPYIRSLGNDPKVTDFEDELNNKRLSYLGRYLVENETRAEIVVNAYDKEVVEAWTSADYGTMTSMATDVAVGQLGSSLGSNLGAAVSVGGMILGAAFSSDYDIVGQAWLPESFNGKTLKTKEDAHSALAEFTEAQMEKVAEEFGYTVKCLGKCQTRSKVFLFERKGSVTDHPKWGYQPEQLVAMVNVSSEFEEMAENDILPVIVGEPVRWVLPPYFTYQVGFYGRLETDEQGNVVMFEKPGNGYTIEHVKPRRDLLSVPLGRMMMQAFHDTPYTIYGNDDIYPTQFFFNGDAYRFFDGHSPLIIEEKVEQQWGD
;
A
#
# COMPACT_ATOMS: atom_id res chain seq x y z
N MET A 1 64.20 13.26 20.53
CA MET A 1 63.20 12.36 19.90
C MET A 1 62.39 11.65 20.99
N LYS A 2 61.35 12.27 21.58
CA LYS A 2 60.48 11.59 22.58
C LYS A 2 59.23 12.39 23.03
N LYS A 3 58.69 13.30 22.22
CA LYS A 3 57.44 14.04 22.54
C LYS A 3 56.39 14.09 21.44
N TYR A 4 56.73 13.69 20.21
CA TYR A 4 55.79 13.73 19.07
C TYR A 4 55.10 12.39 18.78
N ILE A 5 55.47 11.30 19.46
CA ILE A 5 54.88 9.97 19.25
C ILE A 5 53.64 9.75 20.12
N LEU A 6 53.52 10.41 21.28
CA LEU A 6 52.33 10.27 22.14
C LEU A 6 51.11 11.04 21.63
N THR A 7 51.31 12.15 20.90
CA THR A 7 50.19 12.96 20.39
C THR A 7 49.51 12.33 19.17
N ALA A 8 50.21 11.47 18.43
CA ALA A 8 49.65 10.74 17.30
C ALA A 8 48.75 9.56 17.72
N LEU A 9 49.00 8.96 18.90
CA LEU A 9 48.22 7.81 19.37
C LEU A 9 46.87 8.21 19.98
N ALA A 10 46.76 9.42 20.56
CA ALA A 10 45.50 9.94 21.12
C ALA A 10 44.51 10.42 20.04
N ALA A 11 44.99 10.79 18.85
CA ALA A 11 44.16 11.18 17.72
C ALA A 11 43.55 9.97 16.97
N LEU A 12 44.17 8.81 17.05
CA LEU A 12 43.65 7.55 16.47
C LEU A 12 42.49 6.96 17.28
N THR A 13 42.46 7.14 18.61
CA THR A 13 41.34 6.72 19.46
C THR A 13 40.10 7.62 19.36
N ALA A 14 40.25 8.84 18.84
CA ALA A 14 39.13 9.77 18.64
C ALA A 14 38.41 9.56 17.29
N MET A 15 39.00 8.81 16.34
CA MET A 15 38.41 8.57 15.02
C MET A 15 37.73 7.20 14.86
N THR A 16 37.76 6.34 15.88
CA THR A 16 37.02 5.06 15.89
C THR A 16 35.68 5.15 16.61
N GLY A 17 35.22 6.34 17.00
CA GLY A 17 34.10 6.56 17.91
C GLY A 17 32.74 6.92 17.30
N CYS A 18 32.56 6.86 15.97
CA CYS A 18 31.24 7.08 15.35
C CYS A 18 30.53 5.76 14.98
N VAL A 19 30.60 4.74 15.83
CA VAL A 19 29.68 3.59 15.75
C VAL A 19 29.27 3.22 17.16
N SER A 20 28.43 4.04 17.77
CA SER A 20 27.58 3.63 18.86
C SER A 20 26.13 3.89 18.46
N MET A 21 25.71 3.31 17.33
CA MET A 21 24.28 3.12 17.09
C MET A 21 23.76 2.21 18.21
N SER A 22 22.68 2.64 18.86
CA SER A 22 22.03 1.99 20.01
C SER A 22 22.05 0.46 19.98
N ASP A 23 22.17 -0.19 21.14
CA ASP A 23 22.02 -1.65 21.28
C ASP A 23 20.60 -2.14 20.91
N ASP A 24 19.63 -1.24 20.78
CA ASP A 24 18.27 -1.55 20.36
C ASP A 24 18.22 -1.86 18.85
N PRO A 25 17.89 -3.11 18.43
CA PRO A 25 17.87 -3.46 17.01
C PRO A 25 16.88 -2.64 16.18
N TYR A 26 15.80 -2.13 16.80
CA TYR A 26 14.87 -1.23 16.13
C TYR A 26 15.54 0.08 15.75
N ILE A 27 16.24 0.72 16.69
CA ILE A 27 16.94 1.99 16.45
C ILE A 27 18.04 1.81 15.40
N ARG A 28 18.74 0.67 15.40
CA ARG A 28 19.72 0.35 14.35
C ARG A 28 19.10 0.23 12.96
N SER A 29 17.83 -0.16 12.89
CA SER A 29 17.11 -0.39 11.63
C SER A 29 16.42 0.85 11.07
N LEU A 30 16.28 1.93 11.85
CA LEU A 30 15.60 3.16 11.41
C LEU A 30 16.32 3.88 10.27
N GLY A 31 17.65 3.74 10.18
CA GLY A 31 18.46 4.32 9.09
C GLY A 31 18.68 3.39 7.90
N ASN A 32 17.96 2.27 7.85
CA ASN A 32 18.10 1.30 6.77
C ASN A 32 17.16 1.69 5.63
N ASP A 33 17.67 2.53 4.74
CA ASP A 33 16.93 3.06 3.60
C ASP A 33 16.75 2.00 2.50
N PRO A 34 15.59 1.96 1.83
CA PRO A 34 15.35 1.06 0.71
C PRO A 34 16.31 1.38 -0.45
N LYS A 35 16.68 0.35 -1.21
CA LYS A 35 17.35 0.54 -2.50
C LYS A 35 16.31 0.81 -3.58
N VAL A 36 16.61 1.79 -4.39
CA VAL A 36 15.65 2.39 -5.32
C VAL A 36 16.29 2.62 -6.68
N THR A 37 15.46 2.72 -7.70
CA THR A 37 15.83 3.10 -9.06
C THR A 37 14.82 4.09 -9.60
N ASP A 38 15.28 5.01 -10.45
CA ASP A 38 14.41 5.97 -11.13
C ASP A 38 13.26 5.25 -11.86
N PHE A 39 12.05 5.82 -11.75
CA PHE A 39 10.85 5.25 -12.34
C PHE A 39 10.49 5.96 -13.65
N GLU A 40 10.95 5.39 -14.78
CA GLU A 40 10.84 6.02 -16.11
C GLU A 40 9.56 5.64 -16.90
N ASP A 41 8.71 4.75 -16.39
CA ASP A 41 7.48 4.32 -17.08
C ASP A 41 6.36 5.35 -16.91
N GLU A 42 6.27 6.30 -17.84
CA GLU A 42 5.30 7.40 -17.79
C GLU A 42 3.84 6.93 -17.69
N LEU A 43 3.46 5.87 -18.41
CA LEU A 43 2.08 5.37 -18.40
C LEU A 43 1.74 4.74 -17.06
N ASN A 44 2.62 3.91 -16.51
CA ASN A 44 2.42 3.35 -15.19
C ASN A 44 2.52 4.43 -14.10
N ASN A 45 3.33 5.48 -14.29
CA ASN A 45 3.40 6.61 -13.37
C ASN A 45 2.06 7.35 -13.33
N LYS A 46 1.45 7.63 -14.49
CA LYS A 46 0.09 8.22 -14.55
C LYS A 46 -0.94 7.37 -13.82
N ARG A 47 -0.91 6.03 -13.99
CA ARG A 47 -1.81 5.09 -13.29
C ARG A 47 -1.60 5.11 -11.78
N LEU A 48 -0.35 4.98 -11.33
CA LEU A 48 0.01 4.99 -9.91
C LEU A 48 -0.27 6.35 -9.27
N SER A 49 -0.03 7.44 -10.00
CA SER A 49 -0.37 8.81 -9.58
C SER A 49 -1.86 8.99 -9.40
N TYR A 50 -2.68 8.46 -10.32
CA TYR A 50 -4.13 8.44 -10.14
C TYR A 50 -4.50 7.69 -8.85
N LEU A 51 -3.99 6.48 -8.62
CA LEU A 51 -4.29 5.70 -7.40
C LEU A 51 -3.80 6.38 -6.11
N GLY A 52 -2.62 7.01 -6.15
CA GLY A 52 -1.99 7.66 -5.02
C GLY A 52 -2.37 9.13 -4.80
N ARG A 53 -3.28 9.72 -5.60
CA ARG A 53 -3.64 11.15 -5.51
C ARG A 53 -4.15 11.59 -4.14
N TYR A 54 -4.62 10.67 -3.30
CA TYR A 54 -5.01 11.01 -1.92
C TYR A 54 -3.83 11.49 -1.06
N LEU A 55 -2.59 11.18 -1.46
CA LEU A 55 -1.34 11.58 -0.80
C LEU A 55 -0.90 13.01 -1.13
N VAL A 56 -1.61 13.71 -2.02
CA VAL A 56 -1.27 15.08 -2.41
C VAL A 56 -2.37 16.08 -2.04
N GLU A 57 -2.05 17.37 -2.08
CA GLU A 57 -3.00 18.45 -1.83
C GLU A 57 -4.07 18.55 -2.93
N ASN A 58 -5.23 19.14 -2.62
CA ASN A 58 -6.39 19.20 -3.52
C ASN A 58 -6.05 19.79 -4.90
N GLU A 59 -5.29 20.88 -4.96
CA GLU A 59 -4.89 21.50 -6.23
C GLU A 59 -4.05 20.53 -7.08
N THR A 60 -3.08 19.86 -6.48
CA THR A 60 -2.27 18.84 -7.16
C THR A 60 -3.11 17.61 -7.54
N ARG A 61 -4.15 17.23 -6.78
CA ARG A 61 -5.07 16.15 -7.18
C ARG A 61 -5.75 16.46 -8.50
N ALA A 62 -6.26 17.68 -8.65
CA ALA A 62 -6.88 18.13 -9.89
C ALA A 62 -5.87 18.14 -11.06
N GLU A 63 -4.61 18.47 -10.79
CA GLU A 63 -3.54 18.39 -11.81
C GLU A 63 -3.12 16.96 -12.14
N ILE A 64 -3.06 16.04 -11.18
CA ILE A 64 -2.81 14.60 -11.42
C ILE A 64 -3.90 14.03 -12.31
N VAL A 65 -5.15 14.36 -11.98
CA VAL A 65 -6.33 14.13 -12.83
C VAL A 65 -5.97 14.66 -14.23
N VAL A 66 -5.87 15.98 -14.45
CA VAL A 66 -5.63 16.56 -15.79
C VAL A 66 -4.40 15.98 -16.53
N ASN A 67 -3.30 15.66 -15.86
CA ASN A 67 -2.09 15.11 -16.47
C ASN A 67 -2.18 13.62 -16.79
N ALA A 68 -2.90 12.84 -15.99
CA ALA A 68 -3.33 11.51 -16.41
C ALA A 68 -4.20 11.62 -17.68
N TYR A 69 -4.90 12.76 -17.86
CA TYR A 69 -5.83 13.06 -18.93
C TYR A 69 -5.28 13.86 -20.14
N ASP A 70 -3.97 14.08 -20.34
CA ASP A 70 -3.34 14.79 -21.50
C ASP A 70 -4.19 15.83 -22.31
N LYS A 71 -3.97 17.12 -22.03
CA LYS A 71 -4.84 18.26 -22.40
C LYS A 71 -5.08 18.48 -23.91
N GLU A 72 -4.15 18.13 -24.80
CA GLU A 72 -4.32 18.33 -26.27
C GLU A 72 -5.22 17.28 -26.93
N VAL A 73 -5.30 16.08 -26.35
CA VAL A 73 -6.20 15.01 -26.83
C VAL A 73 -7.64 15.27 -26.39
N VAL A 74 -7.79 15.84 -25.18
CA VAL A 74 -9.06 16.27 -24.57
C VAL A 74 -9.84 17.28 -25.41
N GLU A 75 -9.16 18.23 -26.05
CA GLU A 75 -9.82 19.27 -26.87
C GLU A 75 -10.27 18.74 -28.25
N ALA A 76 -9.80 17.57 -28.67
CA ALA A 76 -10.02 17.03 -30.01
C ALA A 76 -11.17 15.99 -30.13
N TRP A 77 -11.76 15.54 -29.00
CA TRP A 77 -12.68 14.40 -28.99
C TRP A 77 -14.15 14.82 -28.91
N THR A 78 -15.01 14.08 -29.63
CA THR A 78 -16.45 14.33 -29.71
C THR A 78 -17.27 13.35 -28.87
N SER A 79 -18.54 13.66 -28.61
CA SER A 79 -19.47 12.79 -27.86
C SER A 79 -19.69 11.39 -28.47
N ALA A 80 -19.40 11.20 -29.75
CA ALA A 80 -19.46 9.91 -30.43
C ALA A 80 -18.24 9.01 -30.09
N ASP A 81 -17.09 9.61 -29.80
CA ASP A 81 -15.86 8.91 -29.45
C ASP A 81 -15.97 8.30 -28.04
N TYR A 82 -16.66 8.99 -27.14
CA TYR A 82 -17.00 8.50 -25.79
C TYR A 82 -17.86 7.23 -25.80
N GLY A 83 -18.89 7.17 -26.65
CA GLY A 83 -19.76 5.98 -26.73
C GLY A 83 -19.04 4.74 -27.28
N THR A 84 -18.11 4.94 -28.21
CA THR A 84 -17.28 3.87 -28.78
C THR A 84 -16.30 3.33 -27.74
N MET A 85 -15.76 4.21 -26.92
CA MET A 85 -14.82 3.88 -25.87
C MET A 85 -15.46 3.09 -24.73
N THR A 86 -16.65 3.45 -24.25
CA THR A 86 -17.37 2.65 -23.24
C THR A 86 -17.61 1.21 -23.73
N SER A 87 -17.90 1.02 -25.02
CA SER A 87 -18.03 -0.33 -25.61
C SER A 87 -16.70 -1.09 -25.70
N MET A 88 -15.57 -0.39 -25.86
CA MET A 88 -14.24 -1.01 -25.79
C MET A 88 -13.82 -1.33 -24.35
N ALA A 89 -14.27 -0.55 -23.36
CA ALA A 89 -14.01 -0.81 -21.94
C ALA A 89 -14.68 -2.11 -21.51
N THR A 90 -15.91 -2.33 -21.97
CA THR A 90 -16.60 -3.60 -21.78
C THR A 90 -15.87 -4.75 -22.49
N ASP A 91 -15.31 -4.56 -23.67
CA ASP A 91 -14.57 -5.62 -24.38
C ASP A 91 -13.20 -5.94 -23.74
N VAL A 92 -12.53 -4.95 -23.16
CA VAL A 92 -11.29 -5.14 -22.37
C VAL A 92 -11.60 -5.85 -21.05
N ALA A 93 -12.67 -5.46 -20.36
CA ALA A 93 -13.12 -6.11 -19.13
C ALA A 93 -13.67 -7.54 -19.36
N VAL A 94 -14.20 -7.84 -20.55
CA VAL A 94 -14.75 -9.16 -20.93
C VAL A 94 -13.71 -10.05 -21.65
N GLY A 95 -12.49 -9.57 -21.89
CA GLY A 95 -11.35 -10.41 -22.25
C GLY A 95 -11.28 -10.87 -23.71
N GLN A 96 -11.59 -9.99 -24.69
CA GLN A 96 -11.35 -10.27 -26.11
C GLN A 96 -10.49 -9.20 -26.79
N LEU A 97 -9.16 -9.29 -26.66
CA LEU A 97 -8.23 -8.64 -27.59
C LEU A 97 -7.18 -9.64 -28.08
N GLY A 98 -7.57 -10.44 -29.09
CA GLY A 98 -6.66 -11.32 -29.81
C GLY A 98 -5.94 -10.61 -30.97
N SER A 99 -4.76 -10.02 -30.72
CA SER A 99 -3.61 -10.05 -31.64
C SER A 99 -2.36 -9.42 -31.00
N SER A 100 -1.22 -10.11 -31.06
CA SER A 100 0.00 -9.86 -30.28
C SER A 100 0.87 -8.66 -30.70
N LEU A 101 0.34 -7.74 -31.52
CA LEU A 101 1.08 -6.52 -31.89
C LEU A 101 0.16 -5.28 -32.01
N GLY A 102 -1.15 -5.47 -32.17
CA GLY A 102 -2.15 -4.39 -32.10
C GLY A 102 -2.75 -4.18 -30.70
N SER A 103 -2.60 -5.14 -29.78
CA SER A 103 -3.18 -5.06 -28.43
C SER A 103 -2.51 -4.02 -27.55
N ASN A 104 -1.19 -3.82 -27.63
CA ASN A 104 -0.48 -2.98 -26.67
C ASN A 104 -0.62 -1.49 -26.98
N LEU A 105 -0.58 -1.12 -28.27
CA LEU A 105 -0.82 0.27 -28.66
C LEU A 105 -2.31 0.62 -28.60
N GLY A 106 -3.19 -0.32 -29.02
CA GLY A 106 -4.64 -0.15 -28.96
C GLY A 106 -5.16 -0.05 -27.52
N ALA A 107 -4.72 -0.95 -26.62
CA ALA A 107 -5.10 -0.87 -25.22
C ALA A 107 -4.52 0.38 -24.52
N ALA A 108 -3.29 0.80 -24.83
CA ALA A 108 -2.73 2.03 -24.28
C ALA A 108 -3.52 3.28 -24.72
N VAL A 109 -3.92 3.36 -25.99
CA VAL A 109 -4.75 4.45 -26.52
C VAL A 109 -6.18 4.39 -25.98
N SER A 110 -6.76 3.20 -25.80
CA SER A 110 -8.09 3.02 -25.21
C SER A 110 -8.15 3.31 -23.71
N VAL A 111 -7.13 2.89 -22.95
CA VAL A 111 -6.93 3.25 -21.54
C VAL A 111 -6.77 4.76 -21.43
N GLY A 112 -5.89 5.35 -22.26
CA GLY A 112 -5.72 6.79 -22.35
C GLY A 112 -7.04 7.52 -22.62
N GLY A 113 -7.86 7.04 -23.57
CA GLY A 113 -9.18 7.58 -23.87
C GLY A 113 -10.19 7.47 -22.73
N MET A 114 -10.29 6.28 -22.09
CA MET A 114 -11.22 6.03 -20.98
C MET A 114 -10.94 6.92 -19.79
N ILE A 115 -9.65 7.17 -19.57
CA ILE A 115 -9.08 8.17 -18.68
C ILE A 115 -9.79 9.50 -19.01
N LEU A 116 -9.73 10.00 -20.23
CA LEU A 116 -10.34 11.31 -20.59
C LEU A 116 -11.83 11.49 -20.26
N GLY A 117 -12.65 10.43 -20.33
CA GLY A 117 -14.10 10.52 -20.13
C GLY A 117 -14.59 10.60 -18.69
N ALA A 118 -13.87 9.95 -17.78
CA ALA A 118 -14.20 10.00 -16.35
C ALA A 118 -13.73 11.31 -15.69
N ALA A 119 -12.71 11.98 -16.25
CA ALA A 119 -12.10 13.22 -15.76
C ALA A 119 -13.07 14.39 -15.49
N PHE A 120 -14.21 14.41 -16.18
CA PHE A 120 -15.15 15.55 -16.18
C PHE A 120 -16.33 15.39 -15.22
N SER A 121 -16.35 14.34 -14.39
CA SER A 121 -17.27 14.23 -13.25
C SER A 121 -16.55 14.59 -11.95
N SER A 122 -17.18 15.43 -11.12
CA SER A 122 -16.67 15.85 -9.81
C SER A 122 -16.65 14.72 -8.76
N ASP A 123 -16.96 13.48 -9.15
CA ASP A 123 -17.17 12.37 -8.24
C ASP A 123 -15.89 11.55 -8.00
N TYR A 124 -14.81 11.83 -8.73
CA TYR A 124 -13.59 11.01 -8.74
C TYR A 124 -12.41 11.59 -7.97
N ASP A 125 -12.64 12.36 -6.92
CA ASP A 125 -11.58 13.12 -6.25
C ASP A 125 -10.60 12.22 -5.46
N ILE A 126 -11.07 11.10 -4.90
CA ILE A 126 -10.25 10.10 -4.19
C ILE A 126 -10.76 8.67 -4.45
N VAL A 127 -9.85 7.71 -4.65
CA VAL A 127 -10.21 6.27 -4.72
C VAL A 127 -10.28 5.68 -3.32
N GLY A 128 -11.28 4.83 -3.06
CA GLY A 128 -11.23 3.92 -1.92
C GLY A 128 -10.09 2.92 -2.04
N GLN A 129 -9.40 2.62 -0.95
CA GLN A 129 -8.16 1.85 -1.00
C GLN A 129 -8.31 0.32 -1.06
N ALA A 130 -9.55 -0.17 -1.21
CA ALA A 130 -9.85 -1.57 -1.45
C ALA A 130 -11.05 -1.72 -2.39
N TRP A 131 -10.98 -2.73 -3.24
CA TRP A 131 -12.01 -3.05 -4.21
C TRP A 131 -12.06 -4.56 -4.48
N LEU A 132 -13.22 -5.04 -4.92
CA LEU A 132 -13.46 -6.45 -5.23
C LEU A 132 -14.25 -6.59 -6.54
N PRO A 133 -14.00 -7.67 -7.31
CA PRO A 133 -14.79 -8.03 -8.49
C PRO A 133 -16.19 -8.52 -8.11
N GLU A 134 -17.05 -8.74 -9.10
CA GLU A 134 -18.37 -9.38 -8.89
C GLU A 134 -18.25 -10.81 -8.35
N SER A 135 -17.19 -11.53 -8.73
CA SER A 135 -16.91 -12.89 -8.26
C SER A 135 -15.53 -12.96 -7.65
N PHE A 136 -15.46 -13.32 -6.37
CA PHE A 136 -14.22 -13.40 -5.60
C PHE A 136 -14.07 -14.78 -4.97
N ASN A 137 -12.92 -15.44 -5.15
CA ASN A 137 -12.65 -16.80 -4.66
C ASN A 137 -13.77 -17.81 -4.99
N GLY A 138 -14.34 -17.72 -6.20
CA GLY A 138 -15.41 -18.60 -6.68
C GLY A 138 -16.81 -18.32 -6.09
N LYS A 139 -16.97 -17.25 -5.30
CA LYS A 139 -18.27 -16.79 -4.78
C LYS A 139 -18.71 -15.52 -5.51
N THR A 140 -19.95 -15.49 -5.99
CA THR A 140 -20.58 -14.26 -6.49
C THR A 140 -20.97 -13.37 -5.32
N LEU A 141 -20.52 -12.11 -5.33
CA LEU A 141 -20.80 -11.10 -4.33
C LEU A 141 -22.03 -10.30 -4.78
N LYS A 142 -23.18 -10.52 -4.14
CA LYS A 142 -24.46 -9.94 -4.55
C LYS A 142 -24.84 -8.70 -3.74
N THR A 143 -24.31 -8.57 -2.53
CA THR A 143 -24.60 -7.44 -1.64
C THR A 143 -23.33 -6.83 -1.07
N LYS A 144 -23.47 -5.65 -0.44
CA LYS A 144 -22.39 -4.96 0.26
C LYS A 144 -21.84 -5.81 1.42
N GLU A 145 -22.73 -6.56 2.08
CA GLU A 145 -22.37 -7.48 3.16
C GLU A 145 -21.54 -8.65 2.64
N ASP A 146 -21.88 -9.21 1.46
CA ASP A 146 -21.07 -10.24 0.82
C ASP A 146 -19.65 -9.73 0.53
N ALA A 147 -19.53 -8.49 0.02
CA ALA A 147 -18.24 -7.86 -0.25
C ALA A 147 -17.42 -7.63 1.03
N HIS A 148 -18.07 -7.24 2.13
CA HIS A 148 -17.39 -7.14 3.43
C HIS A 148 -16.89 -8.46 3.95
N SER A 149 -17.72 -9.50 3.90
CA SER A 149 -17.31 -10.84 4.32
C SER A 149 -16.17 -11.36 3.45
N ALA A 150 -16.22 -11.13 2.13
CA ALA A 150 -15.13 -11.47 1.22
C ALA A 150 -13.83 -10.72 1.54
N LEU A 151 -13.89 -9.41 1.84
CA LEU A 151 -12.70 -8.65 2.28
C LEU A 151 -12.18 -9.16 3.62
N ALA A 152 -13.06 -9.54 4.55
CA ALA A 152 -12.66 -10.08 5.85
C ALA A 152 -11.92 -11.41 5.71
N GLU A 153 -12.44 -12.33 4.89
CA GLU A 153 -11.78 -13.60 4.51
C GLU A 153 -10.44 -13.35 3.81
N PHE A 154 -10.41 -12.42 2.84
CA PHE A 154 -9.19 -12.01 2.15
C PHE A 154 -8.13 -11.47 3.12
N THR A 155 -8.54 -10.63 4.08
CA THR A 155 -7.63 -10.07 5.10
C THR A 155 -6.96 -11.18 5.88
N GLU A 156 -7.74 -12.17 6.35
CA GLU A 156 -7.21 -13.28 7.13
C GLU A 156 -6.23 -14.11 6.30
N ALA A 157 -6.59 -14.45 5.05
CA ALA A 157 -5.71 -15.18 4.15
C ALA A 157 -4.40 -14.42 3.87
N GLN A 158 -4.45 -13.09 3.69
CA GLN A 158 -3.24 -12.29 3.51
C GLN A 158 -2.38 -12.24 4.78
N MET A 159 -2.99 -12.14 5.96
CA MET A 159 -2.24 -12.18 7.23
C MET A 159 -1.56 -13.55 7.43
N GLU A 160 -2.21 -14.64 7.04
CA GLU A 160 -1.62 -15.98 7.04
C GLU A 160 -0.45 -16.08 6.05
N LYS A 161 -0.60 -15.59 4.82
CA LYS A 161 0.46 -15.53 3.81
C LYS A 161 1.67 -14.75 4.31
N VAL A 162 1.46 -13.54 4.83
CA VAL A 162 2.51 -12.70 5.42
C VAL A 162 3.17 -13.43 6.60
N ALA A 163 2.40 -14.05 7.49
CA ALA A 163 2.96 -14.78 8.62
C ALA A 163 3.85 -15.94 8.15
N GLU A 164 3.42 -16.71 7.17
CA GLU A 164 4.20 -17.80 6.60
C GLU A 164 5.52 -17.31 5.99
N GLU A 165 5.44 -16.27 5.15
CA GLU A 165 6.59 -15.70 4.44
C GLU A 165 7.68 -15.19 5.39
N PHE A 166 7.28 -14.51 6.48
CA PHE A 166 8.22 -13.91 7.43
C PHE A 166 8.53 -14.78 8.65
N GLY A 167 8.10 -16.05 8.65
CA GLY A 167 8.44 -17.01 9.71
C GLY A 167 7.70 -16.76 11.03
N TYR A 168 6.45 -16.37 10.96
CA TYR A 168 5.53 -16.20 12.10
C TYR A 168 4.36 -17.19 12.03
N THR A 169 3.75 -17.47 13.17
CA THR A 169 2.36 -17.94 13.25
C THR A 169 1.48 -16.73 13.48
N VAL A 170 0.28 -16.71 12.91
CA VAL A 170 -0.69 -15.65 13.15
C VAL A 170 -1.93 -16.21 13.82
N LYS A 171 -2.48 -15.43 14.77
CA LYS A 171 -3.81 -15.65 15.33
C LYS A 171 -4.52 -14.31 15.46
N CYS A 172 -5.81 -14.28 15.17
CA CYS A 172 -6.61 -13.11 15.49
C CYS A 172 -6.94 -13.10 16.99
N LEU A 173 -6.77 -11.95 17.65
CA LEU A 173 -6.96 -11.78 19.10
C LEU A 173 -8.37 -11.34 19.50
N GLY A 174 -9.12 -10.75 18.57
CA GLY A 174 -10.46 -10.19 18.81
C GLY A 174 -11.52 -10.77 17.89
N LYS A 175 -12.33 -9.91 17.28
CA LYS A 175 -13.43 -10.31 16.38
C LYS A 175 -12.91 -10.46 14.95
N CYS A 176 -12.49 -11.66 14.59
CA CYS A 176 -11.76 -11.93 13.34
C CYS A 176 -12.52 -11.61 12.04
N GLN A 177 -13.86 -11.55 12.13
CA GLN A 177 -14.75 -11.30 11.00
C GLN A 177 -15.42 -9.92 11.05
N THR A 178 -14.82 -8.94 11.73
CA THR A 178 -15.32 -7.56 11.77
C THR A 178 -14.43 -6.58 11.00
N ARG A 179 -14.93 -5.36 10.79
CA ARG A 179 -14.24 -4.29 10.07
C ARG A 179 -12.95 -3.83 10.74
N SER A 180 -12.91 -3.87 12.07
CA SER A 180 -11.69 -3.68 12.83
C SER A 180 -11.29 -5.01 13.45
N LYS A 181 -10.01 -5.36 13.33
CA LYS A 181 -9.47 -6.62 13.82
C LYS A 181 -7.99 -6.48 14.14
N VAL A 182 -7.54 -7.24 15.14
CA VAL A 182 -6.15 -7.31 15.56
C VAL A 182 -5.63 -8.73 15.41
N PHE A 183 -4.50 -8.88 14.73
CA PHE A 183 -3.78 -10.13 14.59
C PHE A 183 -2.49 -10.09 15.41
N LEU A 184 -2.23 -11.14 16.19
CA LEU A 184 -0.94 -11.39 16.82
C LEU A 184 -0.11 -12.31 15.95
N PHE A 185 1.10 -11.87 15.66
CA PHE A 185 2.13 -12.65 15.01
C PHE A 185 3.14 -13.08 16.07
N GLU A 186 3.39 -14.37 16.16
CA GLU A 186 4.35 -14.97 17.09
C GLU A 186 5.42 -15.70 16.29
N ARG A 187 6.69 -15.37 16.52
CA ARG A 187 7.79 -15.88 15.71
C ARG A 187 7.91 -17.40 15.82
N LYS A 188 8.07 -18.09 14.69
CA LYS A 188 8.32 -19.54 14.63
C LYS A 188 9.76 -19.82 15.05
N GLY A 189 9.94 -20.31 16.28
CA GLY A 189 11.24 -20.75 16.81
C GLY A 189 12.18 -19.62 17.23
N SER A 190 13.35 -20.02 17.72
CA SER A 190 14.44 -19.11 18.12
C SER A 190 15.39 -18.88 16.95
N VAL A 191 15.18 -17.81 16.19
CA VAL A 191 16.10 -17.41 15.12
C VAL A 191 16.74 -16.08 15.51
N THR A 192 18.05 -15.97 15.27
CA THR A 192 18.77 -14.68 15.32
C THR A 192 18.17 -13.72 14.31
N ASP A 193 18.12 -12.43 14.65
CA ASP A 193 17.66 -11.37 13.75
C ASP A 193 18.18 -11.58 12.32
N HIS A 194 17.26 -11.68 11.37
CA HIS A 194 17.62 -11.90 9.98
C HIS A 194 18.42 -10.68 9.46
N PRO A 195 19.61 -10.87 8.88
CA PRO A 195 20.52 -9.76 8.56
C PRO A 195 19.92 -8.73 7.60
N LYS A 196 18.93 -9.13 6.77
CA LYS A 196 18.23 -8.22 5.85
C LYS A 196 17.04 -7.48 6.48
N TRP A 197 16.46 -8.02 7.55
CA TRP A 197 15.22 -7.50 8.13
C TRP A 197 15.49 -6.50 9.25
N GLY A 198 16.70 -6.56 9.82
CA GLY A 198 17.08 -5.74 10.97
C GLY A 198 16.28 -6.15 12.20
N TYR A 199 15.44 -5.27 12.70
CA TYR A 199 14.59 -5.53 13.86
C TYR A 199 13.48 -6.53 13.57
N GLN A 200 13.56 -7.71 14.21
CA GLN A 200 12.57 -8.76 14.12
C GLN A 200 12.06 -9.17 15.50
N PRO A 201 10.96 -8.59 16.00
CA PRO A 201 10.48 -8.88 17.34
C PRO A 201 9.89 -10.30 17.43
N GLU A 202 9.93 -10.89 18.61
CA GLU A 202 9.31 -12.19 18.91
C GLU A 202 7.78 -12.16 18.73
N GLN A 203 7.18 -11.02 19.08
CA GLN A 203 5.76 -10.75 18.90
C GLN A 203 5.57 -9.38 18.24
N LEU A 204 4.66 -9.33 17.28
CA LEU A 204 4.16 -8.10 16.67
C LEU A 204 2.65 -8.23 16.45
N VAL A 205 1.97 -7.10 16.32
CA VAL A 205 0.55 -7.09 15.93
C VAL A 205 0.37 -6.45 14.58
N ALA A 206 -0.58 -6.96 13.80
CA ALA A 206 -1.18 -6.23 12.71
C ALA A 206 -2.54 -5.69 13.17
N MET A 207 -2.77 -4.39 12.99
CA MET A 207 -4.07 -3.77 13.21
C MET A 207 -4.68 -3.46 11.86
N VAL A 208 -5.90 -3.93 11.64
CA VAL A 208 -6.66 -3.68 10.42
C VAL A 208 -7.93 -2.92 10.77
N ASN A 209 -8.24 -1.87 10.01
CA ASN A 209 -9.45 -1.10 10.18
C ASN A 209 -10.06 -0.69 8.83
N VAL A 210 -11.34 -1.00 8.65
CA VAL A 210 -12.17 -0.59 7.52
C VAL A 210 -13.30 0.29 8.04
N SER A 211 -13.19 1.60 7.86
CA SER A 211 -14.09 2.55 8.53
C SER A 211 -15.44 2.77 7.85
N SER A 212 -15.68 2.16 6.68
CA SER A 212 -16.92 2.32 5.90
C SER A 212 -17.42 1.03 5.29
N GLU A 213 -18.63 1.10 4.72
CA GLU A 213 -19.20 0.02 3.94
C GLU A 213 -18.76 0.02 2.49
N PHE A 214 -18.63 -1.15 1.86
CA PHE A 214 -18.51 -1.26 0.42
C PHE A 214 -19.73 -0.65 -0.27
N GLU A 215 -19.48 -0.03 -1.41
CA GLU A 215 -20.50 0.46 -2.31
C GLU A 215 -20.36 -0.22 -3.67
N GLU A 216 -21.47 -0.29 -4.38
CA GLU A 216 -21.44 -0.70 -5.77
C GLU A 216 -20.73 0.40 -6.57
N MET A 217 -19.75 0.00 -7.36
CA MET A 217 -19.02 0.92 -8.21
C MET A 217 -19.96 1.55 -9.24
N ALA A 218 -19.79 2.85 -9.48
CA ALA A 218 -20.54 3.57 -10.49
C ALA A 218 -20.28 2.99 -11.89
N GLU A 219 -21.32 2.95 -12.75
CA GLU A 219 -21.24 2.33 -14.09
C GLU A 219 -20.14 2.92 -14.99
N ASN A 220 -19.76 4.18 -14.76
CA ASN A 220 -18.75 4.90 -15.55
C ASN A 220 -17.46 5.16 -14.77
N ASP A 221 -17.24 4.46 -13.65
CA ASP A 221 -15.99 4.58 -12.90
C ASP A 221 -14.84 3.99 -13.70
N ILE A 222 -13.69 4.67 -13.63
CA ILE A 222 -12.49 4.30 -14.35
C ILE A 222 -11.56 3.37 -13.59
N LEU A 223 -11.80 3.19 -12.29
CA LEU A 223 -10.97 2.33 -11.46
C LEU A 223 -10.62 0.98 -12.10
N PRO A 224 -11.55 0.23 -12.75
CA PRO A 224 -11.22 -1.03 -13.43
C PRO A 224 -10.12 -0.91 -14.48
N VAL A 225 -10.11 0.20 -15.22
CA VAL A 225 -9.14 0.48 -16.29
C VAL A 225 -7.78 0.85 -15.71
N ILE A 226 -7.76 1.61 -14.60
CA ILE A 226 -6.54 2.00 -13.90
C ILE A 226 -5.88 0.78 -13.26
N VAL A 227 -6.65 -0.04 -12.53
CA VAL A 227 -6.13 -1.22 -11.82
C VAL A 227 -5.90 -2.40 -12.75
N GLY A 228 -6.54 -2.43 -13.92
CA GLY A 228 -6.41 -3.48 -14.92
C GLY A 228 -7.23 -4.74 -14.63
N GLU A 229 -8.17 -4.68 -13.69
CA GLU A 229 -8.99 -5.80 -13.23
C GLU A 229 -10.47 -5.40 -13.14
N PRO A 230 -11.42 -6.33 -13.30
CA PRO A 230 -12.83 -6.06 -13.06
C PRO A 230 -13.07 -5.61 -11.60
N VAL A 231 -13.82 -4.52 -11.43
CA VAL A 231 -14.26 -4.03 -10.12
C VAL A 231 -15.79 -3.93 -10.11
N ARG A 232 -16.39 -4.29 -8.98
CA ARG A 232 -17.83 -4.17 -8.74
C ARG A 232 -18.14 -3.53 -7.40
N TRP A 233 -17.34 -3.85 -6.40
CA TRP A 233 -17.49 -3.36 -5.04
C TRP A 233 -16.26 -2.55 -4.68
N VAL A 234 -16.44 -1.33 -4.19
CA VAL A 234 -15.34 -0.43 -3.83
C VAL A 234 -15.60 0.21 -2.47
N LEU A 235 -14.56 0.44 -1.68
CA LEU A 235 -14.71 1.32 -0.52
C LEU A 235 -15.01 2.75 -1.00
N PRO A 236 -15.84 3.53 -0.31
CA PRO A 236 -16.19 4.84 -0.82
C PRO A 236 -14.95 5.74 -0.80
N PRO A 237 -14.94 6.81 -1.62
CA PRO A 237 -13.87 7.82 -1.60
C PRO A 237 -13.52 8.26 -0.18
N TYR A 238 -12.25 8.59 0.06
CA TYR A 238 -11.68 8.98 1.36
C TYR A 238 -11.60 7.86 2.41
N PHE A 239 -12.19 6.68 2.18
CA PHE A 239 -12.08 5.56 3.10
C PHE A 239 -10.90 4.65 2.77
N THR A 240 -10.08 4.44 3.79
CA THR A 240 -8.81 3.74 3.74
C THR A 240 -8.99 2.33 4.25
N TYR A 241 -8.36 1.35 3.59
CA TYR A 241 -8.16 0.03 4.16
C TYR A 241 -6.91 0.08 5.03
N GLN A 242 -7.09 0.52 6.28
CA GLN A 242 -5.97 0.79 7.17
C GLN A 242 -5.36 -0.51 7.64
N VAL A 243 -4.08 -0.74 7.31
CA VAL A 243 -3.30 -1.86 7.81
C VAL A 243 -1.98 -1.30 8.35
N GLY A 244 -1.61 -1.73 9.54
CA GLY A 244 -0.34 -1.35 10.15
C GLY A 244 0.24 -2.48 10.97
N PHE A 245 1.56 -2.64 10.90
CA PHE A 245 2.32 -3.62 11.66
C PHE A 245 3.09 -2.93 12.77
N TYR A 246 2.98 -3.45 13.99
CA TYR A 246 3.49 -2.78 15.18
C TYR A 246 4.20 -3.73 16.15
N GLY A 247 5.25 -3.24 16.78
CA GLY A 247 6.04 -3.98 17.76
C GLY A 247 6.05 -3.34 19.15
N ARG A 248 6.68 -4.06 20.11
CA ARG A 248 6.83 -3.65 21.52
C ARG A 248 5.47 -3.34 22.14
N LEU A 249 4.69 -4.41 22.29
CA LEU A 249 3.30 -4.41 22.72
C LEU A 249 3.18 -4.25 24.23
N GLU A 250 2.09 -3.65 24.69
CA GLU A 250 1.69 -3.70 26.10
C GLU A 250 1.08 -5.07 26.39
N THR A 251 1.62 -5.76 27.41
CA THR A 251 1.16 -7.08 27.84
C THR A 251 0.67 -7.04 29.29
N ASP A 252 -0.30 -7.89 29.62
CA ASP A 252 -0.74 -8.13 31.00
C ASP A 252 0.29 -8.93 31.81
N GLU A 253 -0.02 -9.21 33.08
CA GLU A 253 0.83 -9.99 33.98
C GLU A 253 1.05 -11.45 33.51
N GLN A 254 0.19 -11.95 32.64
CA GLN A 254 0.25 -13.30 32.06
C GLN A 254 0.99 -13.30 30.70
N GLY A 255 1.43 -12.13 30.23
CA GLY A 255 2.12 -11.99 28.95
C GLY A 255 1.19 -11.91 27.74
N ASN A 256 -0.13 -11.79 27.91
CA ASN A 256 -1.06 -11.60 26.81
C ASN A 256 -1.10 -10.13 26.39
N VAL A 257 -1.30 -9.88 25.09
CA VAL A 257 -1.43 -8.52 24.55
C VAL A 257 -2.69 -7.84 25.09
N VAL A 258 -2.54 -6.64 25.62
CA VAL A 258 -3.67 -5.84 26.13
C VAL A 258 -4.40 -5.18 24.96
N MET A 259 -5.65 -5.58 24.76
CA MET A 259 -6.55 -4.98 23.77
C MET A 259 -7.51 -3.98 24.40
N PHE A 260 -7.85 -2.95 23.63
CA PHE A 260 -8.82 -1.93 23.98
C PHE A 260 -9.85 -1.81 22.86
N GLU A 261 -11.12 -1.69 23.24
CA GLU A 261 -12.20 -1.36 22.31
C GLU A 261 -12.51 0.14 22.38
N LYS A 262 -12.66 0.78 21.22
CA LYS A 262 -13.17 2.15 21.11
C LYS A 262 -14.43 2.16 20.26
N PRO A 263 -15.45 2.96 20.61
CA PRO A 263 -16.59 3.16 19.72
C PRO A 263 -16.13 3.90 18.45
N GLY A 264 -16.40 3.32 17.29
CA GLY A 264 -16.36 3.99 16.00
C GLY A 264 -17.77 4.39 15.54
N ASN A 265 -17.87 5.01 14.37
CA ASN A 265 -19.15 5.39 13.78
C ASN A 265 -19.90 4.14 13.28
N GLY A 266 -20.72 3.54 14.14
CA GLY A 266 -21.54 2.37 13.81
C GLY A 266 -20.82 1.02 13.91
N TYR A 267 -19.58 0.99 14.41
CA TYR A 267 -18.81 -0.24 14.65
C TYR A 267 -17.84 -0.06 15.83
N THR A 268 -17.23 -1.14 16.30
CA THR A 268 -16.19 -1.10 17.35
C THR A 268 -14.81 -1.21 16.72
N ILE A 269 -13.90 -0.33 17.13
CA ILE A 269 -12.48 -0.36 16.76
C ILE A 269 -11.73 -1.13 17.84
N GLU A 270 -11.07 -2.21 17.44
CA GLU A 270 -10.14 -2.97 18.28
C GLU A 270 -8.73 -2.37 18.12
N HIS A 271 -8.04 -2.12 19.24
CA HIS A 271 -6.75 -1.45 19.23
C HIS A 271 -5.81 -2.01 20.30
N VAL A 272 -4.50 -1.99 20.03
CA VAL A 272 -3.42 -2.31 20.98
C VAL A 272 -2.57 -1.07 21.17
N LYS A 273 -1.87 -0.90 22.30
CA LYS A 273 -0.92 0.22 22.46
C LYS A 273 0.49 -0.21 22.04
N PRO A 274 0.92 0.03 20.79
CA PRO A 274 2.29 -0.24 20.39
C PRO A 274 3.24 0.86 20.87
N ARG A 275 4.53 0.54 20.89
CA ARG A 275 5.60 1.54 21.06
C ARG A 275 6.51 1.68 19.84
N ARG A 276 6.32 0.85 18.82
CA ARG A 276 7.13 0.83 17.60
C ARG A 276 6.23 0.60 16.40
N ASP A 277 6.32 1.50 15.43
CA ASP A 277 5.73 1.31 14.11
C ASP A 277 6.73 0.56 13.24
N LEU A 278 6.34 -0.58 12.68
CA LEU A 278 7.26 -1.38 11.90
C LEU A 278 7.45 -0.85 10.49
N LEU A 279 6.60 0.07 10.00
CA LEU A 279 6.79 0.70 8.68
C LEU A 279 8.08 1.54 8.62
N SER A 280 8.57 1.99 9.78
CA SER A 280 9.85 2.70 9.91
C SER A 280 11.08 1.79 9.72
N VAL A 281 10.92 0.47 9.65
CA VAL A 281 12.03 -0.48 9.51
C VAL A 281 11.79 -1.46 8.35
N PRO A 282 12.84 -2.10 7.80
CA PRO A 282 12.69 -2.97 6.64
C PRO A 282 11.61 -4.05 6.80
N LEU A 283 11.57 -4.74 7.96
CA LEU A 283 10.58 -5.79 8.23
C LEU A 283 9.15 -5.34 7.97
N GLY A 284 8.70 -4.24 8.57
CA GLY A 284 7.31 -3.81 8.41
C GLY A 284 6.99 -3.34 7.00
N ARG A 285 7.95 -2.75 6.28
CA ARG A 285 7.77 -2.39 4.87
C ARG A 285 7.63 -3.61 3.96
N MET A 286 8.44 -4.64 4.17
CA MET A 286 8.29 -5.91 3.45
C MET A 286 6.96 -6.59 3.78
N MET A 287 6.54 -6.57 5.06
CA MET A 287 5.24 -7.13 5.45
C MET A 287 4.07 -6.35 4.82
N MET A 288 4.14 -5.02 4.75
CA MET A 288 3.14 -4.21 4.04
C MET A 288 3.14 -4.50 2.54
N GLN A 289 4.32 -4.57 1.92
CA GLN A 289 4.44 -4.91 0.50
C GLN A 289 3.85 -6.29 0.19
N ALA A 290 4.16 -7.31 1.00
CA ALA A 290 3.60 -8.66 0.86
C ALA A 290 2.09 -8.72 1.14
N PHE A 291 1.59 -7.91 2.08
CA PHE A 291 0.16 -7.82 2.35
C PHE A 291 -0.61 -7.23 1.15
N HIS A 292 -0.05 -6.20 0.52
CA HIS A 292 -0.57 -5.57 -0.69
C HIS A 292 -0.05 -6.22 -1.99
N ASP A 293 0.48 -7.44 -1.91
CA ASP A 293 0.75 -8.31 -3.07
C ASP A 293 -0.55 -8.90 -3.59
N THR A 294 -1.35 -8.02 -4.19
CA THR A 294 -2.70 -8.24 -4.69
C THR A 294 -3.14 -7.06 -5.56
N PRO A 295 -3.97 -7.29 -6.60
CA PRO A 295 -4.53 -6.20 -7.37
C PRO A 295 -5.72 -5.51 -6.69
N TYR A 296 -6.17 -5.96 -5.51
CA TYR A 296 -7.43 -5.55 -4.87
C TYR A 296 -7.31 -4.41 -3.86
N THR A 297 -6.09 -4.05 -3.47
CA THR A 297 -5.86 -3.07 -2.40
C THR A 297 -4.63 -2.23 -2.68
N ILE A 298 -4.65 -1.00 -2.21
CA ILE A 298 -3.50 -0.10 -2.20
C ILE A 298 -3.28 0.41 -0.78
N TYR A 299 -2.05 0.82 -0.51
CA TYR A 299 -1.74 1.61 0.67
C TYR A 299 -0.60 2.55 0.36
N GLY A 300 -0.56 3.68 1.05
CA GLY A 300 0.46 4.67 0.86
C GLY A 300 0.49 5.59 2.06
N ASN A 301 1.68 6.01 2.40
CA ASN A 301 1.96 6.76 3.61
C ASN A 301 3.03 7.82 3.35
N ASP A 302 2.68 9.06 3.66
CA ASP A 302 3.49 10.27 3.57
C ASP A 302 4.02 10.74 4.95
N ASP A 303 3.43 10.25 6.04
CA ASP A 303 3.77 10.66 7.43
C ASP A 303 4.98 9.94 8.04
N ILE A 304 5.41 8.82 7.48
CA ILE A 304 6.51 7.99 8.02
C ILE A 304 7.58 7.83 6.94
N TYR A 305 8.81 8.18 7.29
CA TYR A 305 9.95 7.97 6.41
C TYR A 305 10.42 6.49 6.44
N PRO A 306 10.78 5.90 5.28
CA PRO A 306 10.60 6.46 3.94
C PRO A 306 9.13 6.46 3.52
N THR A 307 8.70 7.54 2.86
CA THR A 307 7.38 7.64 2.23
C THR A 307 7.29 6.59 1.13
N GLN A 308 6.23 5.79 1.15
CA GLN A 308 6.04 4.70 0.20
C GLN A 308 4.59 4.50 -0.16
N PHE A 309 4.36 4.12 -1.42
CA PHE A 309 3.11 3.64 -1.98
C PHE A 309 3.27 2.16 -2.36
N PHE A 310 2.35 1.32 -1.91
CA PHE A 310 2.35 -0.13 -2.08
C PHE A 310 1.16 -0.52 -2.95
N PHE A 311 1.44 -1.22 -4.05
CA PHE A 311 0.41 -1.73 -4.94
C PHE A 311 0.91 -2.94 -5.71
N ASN A 312 0.09 -3.99 -5.75
CA ASN A 312 0.33 -5.18 -6.56
C ASN A 312 1.73 -5.80 -6.32
N GLY A 313 2.14 -5.86 -5.06
CA GLY A 313 3.40 -6.47 -4.62
C GLY A 313 4.64 -5.61 -4.84
N ASP A 314 4.50 -4.45 -5.48
CA ASP A 314 5.56 -3.47 -5.63
C ASP A 314 5.45 -2.35 -4.58
N ALA A 315 6.57 -1.69 -4.33
CA ALA A 315 6.64 -0.47 -3.52
C ALA A 315 7.32 0.64 -4.31
N TYR A 316 6.86 1.86 -4.11
CA TYR A 316 7.26 3.04 -4.86
C TYR A 316 7.50 4.20 -3.91
N ARG A 317 8.50 5.03 -4.19
CA ARG A 317 8.75 6.26 -3.46
C ARG A 317 8.27 7.47 -4.24
N PHE A 318 7.88 8.46 -3.46
CA PHE A 318 7.45 9.75 -3.91
C PHE A 318 7.99 10.78 -2.92
N PHE A 319 8.40 11.93 -3.42
CA PHE A 319 8.82 13.05 -2.60
C PHE A 319 7.84 14.19 -2.80
N ASP A 320 7.55 14.91 -1.70
CA ASP A 320 6.82 16.18 -1.65
C ASP A 320 5.75 16.35 -2.74
N GLY A 321 4.49 16.02 -2.40
CA GLY A 321 3.35 15.79 -3.29
C GLY A 321 2.84 16.98 -4.12
N HIS A 322 3.74 17.77 -4.71
CA HIS A 322 3.45 18.91 -5.57
C HIS A 322 3.62 18.57 -7.07
N SER A 323 4.16 17.39 -7.40
CA SER A 323 4.25 16.91 -8.78
C SER A 323 2.98 16.15 -9.21
N PRO A 324 2.47 16.37 -10.44
CA PRO A 324 1.36 15.58 -10.97
C PRO A 324 1.74 14.14 -11.38
N LEU A 325 3.04 13.85 -11.42
CA LEU A 325 3.59 12.50 -11.45
C LEU A 325 4.20 12.26 -10.08
N ILE A 326 3.48 11.56 -9.21
CA ILE A 326 3.87 11.42 -7.81
C ILE A 326 4.99 10.40 -7.65
N ILE A 327 5.05 9.38 -8.51
CA ILE A 327 6.03 8.30 -8.35
C ILE A 327 7.35 8.75 -8.97
N GLU A 328 8.41 8.76 -8.17
CA GLU A 328 9.75 9.13 -8.62
C GLU A 328 10.66 7.91 -8.72
N GLU A 329 10.55 7.00 -7.77
CA GLU A 329 11.44 5.84 -7.69
C GLU A 329 10.66 4.55 -7.45
N LYS A 330 11.12 3.45 -8.05
CA LYS A 330 10.70 2.10 -7.69
C LYS A 330 11.61 1.55 -6.61
N VAL A 331 11.04 0.91 -5.60
CA VAL A 331 11.81 0.21 -4.55
C VAL A 331 12.18 -1.18 -5.04
N GLU A 332 13.48 -1.41 -5.24
CA GLU A 332 14.02 -2.71 -5.63
C GLU A 332 14.23 -3.61 -4.42
N GLN A 333 14.61 -3.03 -3.28
CA GLN A 333 14.83 -3.75 -2.01
C GLN A 333 14.42 -2.87 -0.84
N GLN A 334 13.72 -3.45 0.14
CA GLN A 334 13.29 -2.72 1.34
C GLN A 334 14.42 -2.48 2.36
N TRP A 335 15.63 -2.94 2.08
CA TRP A 335 16.82 -2.75 2.91
C TRP A 335 18.01 -2.33 2.03
N GLY A 336 18.85 -1.46 2.58
CA GLY A 336 20.13 -1.02 2.07
C GLY A 336 21.27 -2.00 2.39
N ASP A 337 22.49 -1.62 2.01
CA ASP A 337 23.71 -2.43 2.21
C ASP A 337 24.26 -2.40 3.65
#